data_AF-A0A382ZQ61-F1
#
_entry.id   AF-A0A382ZQ61-F1
#
_cell.length_a   1.000
_cell.length_b   1.000
_cell.length_c   1.000
_cell.angle_alpha   90.00
_cell.angle_beta   90.00
_cell.angle_gamma   90.00
#
_symmetry.space_group_name_H-M   'P 1'
#
loop_
_entity.id
_entity.type
_entity.pdbx_description
1 polymer ?
#
loop_
_entity_poly.entity_id
_entity_poly.type
_entity_poly.pdbx_seq_one_letter_code
_entity_poly.pdbx_strand_id
1 'polypeptide(L)' 'MKVHLVDGTYELFRSYFALPPIPSPDGREVGAVRGIIQSLL' A
#
# COMPACT_ATOMS: atom_id res chain seq x y z
N MET A 1 18.41 -15.48 -9.99
CA MET A 1 17.18 -14.79 -9.52
C MET A 1 17.52 -14.04 -8.24
N LYS A 2 17.13 -12.76 -8.10
CA LYS A 2 17.33 -11.99 -6.87
C LYS A 2 15.98 -11.89 -6.15
N VAL A 3 15.97 -12.16 -4.85
CA VAL A 3 14.79 -12.06 -3.98
C VAL A 3 14.97 -10.86 -3.08
N HIS A 4 13.93 -10.03 -2.97
CA HIS A 4 13.91 -8.86 -2.10
C HIS A 4 13.06 -9.18 -0.87
N LEU A 5 13.58 -8.88 0.31
CA LEU A 5 12.82 -8.95 1.55
C LEU A 5 12.29 -7.54 1.87
N VAL A 6 10.98 -7.44 2.09
CA VAL A 6 10.28 -6.17 2.35
C VAL A 6 9.56 -6.28 3.68
N ASP A 7 9.62 -5.21 4.49
CA ASP A 7 8.78 -5.07 5.67
C ASP A 7 7.39 -4.56 5.24
N GLY A 8 6.44 -5.49 5.14
CA GLY A 8 5.07 -5.17 4.75
C GLY A 8 4.33 -4.30 5.78
N THR A 9 4.72 -4.32 7.06
CA THR A 9 4.05 -3.52 8.09
C THR A 9 4.45 -2.06 7.94
N TYR A 10 5.74 -1.79 7.80
CA TYR A 10 6.24 -0.44 7.55
C TYR A 10 5.64 0.13 6.26
N GLU A 11 5.69 -0.64 5.17
CA GLU A 11 5.16 -0.18 3.87
C GLU A 11 3.66 0.10 3.91
N LEU A 12 2.87 -0.74 4.60
CA LEU A 12 1.44 -0.51 4.77
C LEU A 12 1.15 0.78 5.53
N PHE A 13 1.83 0.99 6.66
CA PHE A 13 1.66 2.21 7.46
C PHE A 13 2.11 3.45 6.70
N ARG A 14 3.27 3.39 6.05
CA ARG A 14 3.80 4.48 5.23
C ARG A 14 2.81 4.86 4.13
N SER A 15 2.26 3.88 3.41
CA SER A 15 1.27 4.12 2.35
C SER A 15 -0.07 4.63 2.89
N TYR A 16 -0.54 4.15 4.03
CA TYR A 16 -1.81 4.59 4.63
C TYR A 16 -1.80 6.07 5.04
N PHE A 17 -0.66 6.57 5.55
CA PHE A 17 -0.55 7.97 6.01
C PHE A 17 0.06 8.95 4.99
N ALA A 18 0.47 8.47 3.81
CA ALA A 18 1.11 9.33 2.80
C ALA A 18 0.13 10.18 1.97
N LEU A 19 -1.13 9.75 1.86
CA LEU A 19 -2.14 10.36 0.99
C LEU A 19 -3.51 10.38 1.66
N PRO A 20 -4.46 11.22 1.19
CA PRO A 20 -5.86 11.15 1.62
C PRO A 20 -6.49 9.76 1.37
N PRO A 21 -7.53 9.36 2.12
CA PRO A 21 -8.20 8.08 1.93
C PRO A 21 -8.71 7.88 0.51
N ILE A 22 -8.46 6.69 -0.04
CA ILE A 22 -8.92 6.32 -1.39
C ILE A 22 -9.97 5.22 -1.25
N PRO A 23 -11.26 5.49 -1.55
CA PRO A 23 -12.30 4.47 -1.44
C PRO A 23 -12.29 3.52 -2.64
N SER A 24 -12.66 2.27 -2.39
CA SER A 24 -13.09 1.30 -3.39
C SER A 24 -14.53 1.58 -3.86
N PRO A 25 -15.02 0.88 -4.90
CA PRO A 25 -16.41 1.03 -5.36
C PRO A 25 -17.48 0.77 -4.29
N ASP A 26 -17.17 -0.05 -3.29
CA ASP A 26 -18.04 -0.33 -2.13
C ASP A 26 -17.73 0.55 -0.91
N GLY A 27 -16.90 1.58 -1.07
CA GLY A 27 -16.62 2.61 -0.05
C GLY A 27 -15.55 2.24 0.99
N ARG A 28 -14.94 1.06 0.90
CA ARG A 28 -13.83 0.68 1.80
C ARG A 28 -12.55 1.43 1.44
N GLU A 29 -11.77 1.81 2.45
CA GLU A 29 -10.46 2.42 2.21
C GLU A 29 -9.50 1.37 1.63
N VAL A 30 -8.82 1.71 0.52
CA VAL A 30 -7.90 0.82 -0.21
C VAL A 30 -6.60 1.51 -0.64
N GLY A 31 -6.36 2.75 -0.19
CA GLY A 31 -5.21 3.56 -0.59
C GLY A 31 -3.89 2.91 -0.19
N ALA A 32 -3.80 2.39 1.03
CA ALA A 32 -2.60 1.71 1.51
C ALA A 32 -2.24 0.47 0.66
N VAL A 33 -3.23 -0.37 0.35
CA VAL A 33 -3.04 -1.57 -0.48
C VAL A 33 -2.59 -1.20 -1.89
N ARG A 34 -3.21 -0.18 -2.50
CA ARG A 34 -2.80 0.33 -3.82
C ARG A 34 -1.37 0.87 -3.78
N GLY A 35 -1.00 1.58 -2.72
CA GLY A 35 0.34 2.13 -2.54
C GLY A 35 1.44 1.06 -2.45
N ILE A 36 1.20 -0.03 -1.71
CA ILE A 36 2.14 -1.17 -1.65
C ILE A 36 2.31 -1.80 -3.02
N ILE A 37 1.23 -2.11 -3.73
CA ILE A 37 1.34 -2.75 -5.05
C ILE A 37 2.12 -1.86 -6.03
N GLN A 38 1.92 -0.54 -5.98
CA GLN A 38 2.68 0.39 -6.81
C GLN A 38 4.18 0.47 -6.44
N SER A 39 4.56 0.23 -5.18
CA SER A 39 5.98 0.24 -4.78
C SER A 39 6.72 -1.06 -5.08
N LEU A 40 5.98 -2.15 -5.33
CA LEU A 40 6.50 -3.49 -5.58
C LEU A 40 6.51 -3.91 -7.07
N LEU A 41 5.88 -3.12 -7.95
CA LEU A 41 5.89 -3.28 -9.41
C LEU A 41 7.10 -2.59 -10.03
#